data_AF-A0A1V5SFE8-F1
#
_entry.id   AF-A0A1V5SFE8-F1
#
_cell.length_a   1.000
_cell.length_b   1.000
_cell.length_c   1.000
_cell.angle_alpha   90.00
_cell.angle_beta   90.00
_cell.angle_gamma   90.00
#
_symmetry.space_group_name_H-M   'P 1'
#
loop_
_entity.id
_entity.type
_entity.pdbx_description
1 polymer ?
#
loop_
_entity_poly.entity_id
_entity_poly.type
_entity_poly.pdbx_seq_one_letter_code
_entity_poly.pdbx_strand_id
1 'polypeptide(L)'
;MVVYLYAPYQISQNLVDKKSKRSYTDKKRDIHERNAKFLSEVEREYLNLAKNNPEWRTIVCTEGDKLLSVQEISEKIFSVIEGNQKSSPKKVVSSARLF
;
A
#
# COMPACT_ATOMS: atom_id res chain seq x y z
N MET A 1 16.92 4.65 -9.39
CA MET A 1 16.22 3.96 -8.28
C MET A 1 15.09 4.80 -7.70
N VAL A 2 13.88 4.23 -7.65
CA VAL A 2 12.69 4.78 -6.99
C VAL A 2 12.21 3.80 -5.92
N VAL A 3 11.83 4.29 -4.74
CA VAL A 3 11.24 3.47 -3.67
C VAL A 3 9.74 3.74 -3.59
N TYR A 4 8.93 2.71 -3.86
CA TYR A 4 7.48 2.79 -3.83
C TYR A 4 6.95 2.15 -2.53
N LEU A 5 6.42 2.98 -1.63
CA LEU A 5 5.82 2.55 -0.38
C LEU A 5 4.36 2.18 -0.61
N TYR A 6 4.07 0.88 -0.64
CA TYR A 6 2.75 0.36 -0.96
C TYR A 6 1.96 0.00 0.30
N ALA A 7 0.73 0.53 0.38
CA ALA A 7 -0.28 0.12 1.34
C ALA A 7 -1.62 -0.04 0.61
N PRO A 8 -2.37 -1.14 0.85
CA PRO A 8 -3.67 -1.34 0.24
C PRO A 8 -4.65 -0.19 0.46
N TYR A 9 -5.45 0.14 -0.56
CA TYR A 9 -6.36 1.29 -0.47
C TYR A 9 -7.36 1.18 0.69
N GLN A 10 -7.79 -0.04 1.03
CA GLN A 10 -8.72 -0.30 2.14
C GLN A 10 -8.10 0.10 3.49
N ILE A 11 -6.81 -0.18 3.69
CA ILE A 11 -6.08 0.18 4.91
C ILE A 11 -5.93 1.70 4.98
N SER A 12 -5.58 2.34 3.87
CA SER A 12 -5.48 3.80 3.77
C SER A 12 -6.81 4.49 4.08
N GLN A 13 -7.92 3.98 3.53
CA GLN A 13 -9.27 4.50 3.78
C GLN A 13 -9.66 4.36 5.25
N ASN A 14 -9.40 3.20 5.87
CA ASN A 14 -9.66 2.96 7.27
C ASN A 14 -8.89 3.92 8.20
N LEU A 15 -7.68 4.33 7.82
CA LEU A 15 -6.87 5.30 8.58
C LEU A 15 -7.44 6.72 8.48
N VAL A 16 -7.90 7.14 7.30
CA VAL A 16 -8.57 8.44 7.10
C VAL A 16 -9.89 8.49 7.89
N ASP A 17 -10.68 7.43 7.83
CA ASP A 17 -11.95 7.31 8.54
C ASP A 17 -11.80 7.37 10.07
N LYS A 18 -10.67 6.88 10.61
CA LYS A 18 -10.34 7.01 12.03
C LYS A 18 -9.91 8.44 12.40
N LYS A 19 -9.26 9.18 11.50
CA LYS A 19 -8.87 10.59 11.70
C LYS A 19 -10.07 11.53 11.63
N SER A 20 -11.02 11.30 10.71
CA SER A 20 -12.20 12.15 10.56
C SER A 20 -13.12 12.14 11.77
N LYS A 21 -13.11 11.08 12.58
CA LYS A 21 -13.86 11.01 13.86
C LYS A 21 -13.29 11.90 14.97
N ARG A 22 -12.08 12.47 14.82
CA ARG A 22 -11.37 13.22 15.87
C ARG A 22 -11.42 14.75 15.75
N SER A 23 -12.19 15.34 14.82
CA SER A 23 -12.30 16.80 14.72
C SER A 23 -13.70 17.26 14.28
N TYR A 24 -14.16 18.35 14.91
CA TYR A 24 -15.48 19.00 14.83
C TYR A 24 -15.77 19.70 13.47
N THR A 25 -15.33 19.13 12.34
CA THR A 25 -15.53 19.77 11.03
C THR A 25 -16.68 19.12 10.24
N ASP A 26 -17.69 19.92 9.92
CA ASP A 26 -18.92 19.57 9.17
C ASP A 26 -18.70 19.16 7.70
N LYS A 27 -17.46 18.93 7.25
CA LYS A 27 -17.19 18.42 5.90
C LYS A 27 -17.03 16.91 5.93
N LYS A 28 -18.20 16.28 5.91
CA LYS A 28 -18.43 14.85 5.73
C LYS A 28 -17.79 14.38 4.40
N ARG A 29 -16.48 14.05 4.38
CA ARG A 29 -15.70 13.41 3.29
C ARG A 29 -15.74 14.07 1.90
N ASP A 30 -14.57 14.31 1.32
CA ASP A 30 -14.48 14.73 -0.08
C ASP A 30 -15.03 13.64 -1.01
N ILE A 31 -15.67 14.02 -2.13
CA ILE A 31 -16.36 13.08 -3.04
C ILE A 31 -15.40 12.02 -3.60
N HIS A 32 -14.14 12.38 -3.79
CA HIS A 32 -13.09 11.52 -4.32
C HIS A 32 -12.66 10.43 -3.32
N GLU A 33 -12.77 10.69 -2.02
CA GLU A 33 -12.45 9.72 -0.94
C GLU A 33 -13.58 8.71 -0.69
N ARG A 34 -14.74 8.84 -1.34
CA ARG A 34 -15.85 7.89 -1.20
C ARG A 34 -15.88 6.83 -2.29
N ASN A 35 -15.13 7.02 -3.37
CA ASN A 35 -15.17 6.12 -4.50
C ASN A 35 -14.11 5.02 -4.34
N ALA A 36 -14.46 3.98 -3.57
CA ALA A 36 -13.62 2.79 -3.40
C ALA A 36 -13.19 2.17 -4.74
N LYS A 37 -14.03 2.26 -5.79
CA LYS A 37 -13.68 1.79 -7.13
C LYS A 37 -12.52 2.61 -7.72
N PHE A 38 -12.59 3.94 -7.66
CA PHE A 38 -11.49 4.81 -8.11
C PHE A 38 -10.19 4.51 -7.37
N LEU A 39 -10.24 4.36 -6.04
CA LEU A 39 -9.05 4.03 -5.25
C LEU A 39 -8.46 2.66 -5.60
N SER A 40 -9.32 1.67 -5.85
CA SER A 40 -8.88 0.34 -6.30
C SER A 40 -8.27 0.37 -7.72
N GLU A 41 -8.77 1.24 -8.60
CA GLU A 41 -8.21 1.43 -9.94
C GLU A 41 -6.83 2.10 -9.84
N VAL A 42 -6.70 3.17 -9.05
CA VAL A 42 -5.42 3.84 -8.80
C VAL A 42 -4.39 2.88 -8.22
N GLU A 43 -4.77 2.10 -7.20
CA GLU A 43 -3.92 1.06 -6.63
C GLU A 43 -3.40 0.11 -7.71
N ARG A 44 -4.30 -0.42 -8.55
CA ARG A 44 -3.95 -1.34 -9.63
C ARG A 44 -2.98 -0.70 -10.63
N GLU A 45 -3.20 0.55 -11.03
CA GLU A 45 -2.34 1.24 -11.99
C GLU A 45 -0.92 1.46 -11.43
N TYR A 46 -0.79 1.87 -10.16
CA TYR A 46 0.53 2.04 -9.53
C TYR A 46 1.25 0.71 -9.29
N LEU A 47 0.53 -0.36 -8.93
CA LEU A 47 1.12 -1.70 -8.83
C LEU A 47 1.63 -2.18 -10.20
N ASN A 48 0.86 -1.93 -11.27
CA ASN A 48 1.29 -2.26 -12.63
C ASN A 48 2.51 -1.44 -13.04
N LEU A 49 2.52 -0.13 -12.75
CA LEU A 49 3.66 0.74 -13.00
C LEU A 49 4.91 0.23 -12.26
N ALA A 50 4.80 -0.04 -10.97
CA ALA A 50 5.93 -0.52 -10.17
C ALA A 50 6.45 -1.89 -10.65
N LYS A 51 5.56 -2.78 -11.09
CA LYS A 51 5.93 -4.09 -11.66
C LYS A 51 6.69 -3.98 -12.99
N ASN A 52 6.32 -3.01 -13.84
CA ASN A 52 6.87 -2.86 -15.17
C ASN A 52 8.08 -1.92 -15.24
N ASN A 53 8.49 -1.31 -14.12
CA ASN A 53 9.65 -0.43 -14.03
C ASN A 53 10.76 -1.08 -13.19
N PRO A 54 11.80 -1.68 -13.80
CA PRO A 54 12.87 -2.39 -13.08
C PRO A 54 13.68 -1.51 -12.12
N GLU A 55 13.64 -0.19 -12.28
CA GLU A 55 14.27 0.79 -11.39
C GLU A 55 13.49 1.03 -10.09
N TRP A 56 12.23 0.56 -10.04
CA TRP A 56 11.36 0.72 -8.89
C TRP A 56 11.54 -0.45 -7.91
N ARG A 57 11.51 -0.14 -6.63
CA ARG A 57 11.54 -1.10 -5.54
C ARG A 57 10.30 -0.91 -4.69
N THR A 58 9.39 -1.88 -4.75
CA THR A 58 8.15 -1.85 -3.97
C THR A 58 8.41 -2.37 -2.57
N ILE A 59 8.05 -1.58 -1.56
CA ILE A 59 8.07 -1.97 -0.16
C ILE A 59 6.62 -2.05 0.31
N VAL A 60 6.20 -3.25 0.71
CA VAL A 60 4.88 -3.46 1.31
C VAL A 60 4.93 -2.96 2.76
N CYS A 61 4.15 -1.92 3.06
CA CYS A 61 4.11 -1.24 4.35
C CYS A 61 3.06 -1.84 5.31
N THR A 62 2.57 -3.04 5.00
CA THR A 62 1.46 -3.68 5.74
C THR A 62 1.76 -5.15 5.99
N GLU A 63 1.23 -5.65 7.10
CA GLU A 63 1.18 -7.06 7.44
C GLU A 63 -0.28 -7.45 7.72
N GLY A 64 -0.89 -8.16 6.75
CA GLY A 64 -2.34 -8.37 6.74
C GLY A 64 -3.07 -7.03 6.69
N ASP A 65 -3.97 -6.80 7.63
CA ASP A 65 -4.78 -5.58 7.73
C ASP A 65 -4.14 -4.46 8.57
N LYS A 66 -2.88 -4.65 8.99
CA LYS A 66 -2.17 -3.69 9.86
C LYS A 66 -1.08 -2.96 9.10
N LEU A 67 -0.98 -1.65 9.36
CA LEU A 67 0.17 -0.85 8.92
C LEU A 67 1.37 -1.18 9.80
N LEU A 68 2.53 -1.35 9.18
CA LEU A 68 3.79 -1.49 9.89
C LEU A 68 4.16 -0.19 10.61
N SER A 69 4.99 -0.30 11.64
CA SER A 69 5.58 0.86 12.29
C SER A 69 6.53 1.61 11.37
N VAL A 70 6.81 2.87 11.70
CA VAL A 70 7.79 3.69 10.97
C VAL A 70 9.17 3.05 11.00
N GLN A 71 9.54 2.44 12.14
CA GLN A 71 10.81 1.73 12.32
C GLN A 71 10.92 0.56 11.33
N GLU A 72 9.93 -0.33 11.30
CA GLU A 72 9.91 -1.49 10.38
C GLU A 72 9.94 -1.07 8.90
N ILE A 73 9.22 0.00 8.54
CA ILE A 73 9.27 0.54 7.17
C ILE A 73 10.65 1.10 6.87
N SER A 74 11.26 1.81 7.82
CA SER A 74 12.61 2.40 7.65
C SER A 74 13.66 1.31 7.45
N GLU A 75 13.63 0.24 8.26
CA GLU A 75 14.52 -0.91 8.11
C GLU A 75 14.37 -1.58 6.74
N LYS A 76 13.14 -1.72 6.23
CA LYS A 76 12.90 -2.23 4.87
C LYS A 76 13.48 -1.31 3.80
N ILE A 77 13.35 0.01 3.96
CA ILE A 77 13.93 1.00 3.02
C ILE A 77 15.46 0.88 3.00
N PHE A 78 16.11 0.88 4.16
CA PHE A 78 17.57 0.72 4.24
C PHE A 78 18.03 -0.61 3.64
N SER A 79 17.34 -1.71 3.91
CA SER A 79 17.65 -3.02 3.32
C SER A 79 17.61 -3.01 1.78
N VAL A 80 16.70 -2.22 1.19
CA VAL A 80 16.62 -2.04 -0.28
C VAL A 80 17.79 -1.20 -0.80
N ILE A 81 18.14 -0.11 -0.10
CA ILE A 81 19.22 0.81 -0.50
C ILE A 81 20.59 0.13 -0.40
N GLU A 82 20.81 -0.66 0.66
CA GLU A 82 22.08 -1.37 0.92
C GLU A 82 22.26 -2.63 0.06
N GLY A 83 21.23 -3.07 -0.67
CA GLY A 83 21.26 -4.32 -1.45
C GLY A 83 21.09 -5.59 -0.61
N ASN A 84 20.77 -5.46 0.68
CA ASN A 84 20.60 -6.55 1.64
C ASN A 84 19.21 -7.23 1.57
N GLN A 85 18.73 -7.54 0.35
CA GLN A 85 17.42 -8.15 0.13
C GLN A 85 17.36 -9.56 0.77
N LYS A 86 16.74 -9.69 1.95
CA LYS A 86 16.22 -10.98 2.42
C LYS A 86 15.00 -11.32 1.57
N SER A 87 15.14 -12.31 0.70
CA SER A 87 14.03 -12.85 -0.09
C SER A 87 12.91 -13.32 0.85
N SER A 88 11.82 -12.55 0.93
CA SER A 88 10.58 -13.05 1.52
C SER A 88 9.92 -14.03 0.53
N PRO A 89 9.25 -15.10 1.01
CA PRO A 89 8.82 -16.20 0.16
C PRO A 89 7.82 -15.70 -0.88
N LYS A 90 8.00 -16.13 -2.13
CA LYS A 90 6.97 -15.98 -3.17
C LYS A 90 5.70 -16.66 -2.66
N LYS A 91 4.73 -15.89 -2.17
CA LYS A 91 3.35 -16.40 -2.08
C LYS A 91 2.90 -16.63 -3.52
N VAL A 92 2.89 -17.90 -3.91
CA VAL A 92 2.17 -18.39 -5.07
C VAL A 92 0.71 -18.02 -4.83
N VAL A 93 0.23 -16.96 -5.48
CA VAL A 93 -1.19 -16.67 -5.53
C VAL A 93 -1.79 -17.76 -6.40
N SER A 94 -2.31 -18.80 -5.75
CA SER A 94 -3.08 -19.86 -6.38
C SER A 94 -4.26 -19.23 -7.10
N SER A 95 -4.30 -19.40 -8.42
CA SER A 95 -5.46 -19.11 -9.25
C SER A 95 -6.63 -19.96 -8.75
N ALA A 96 -7.55 -19.37 -7.99
CA ALA A 96 -8.88 -19.92 -7.80
C ALA A 96 -9.69 -19.55 -9.03
N ARG A 97 -9.90 -20.55 -9.89
CA ARG A 97 -10.76 -20.51 -11.07
C ARG A 97 -12.16 -20.00 -10.71
N LEU A 98 -12.73 -19.22 -11.63
CA LEU A 98 -14.17 -19.05 -11.75
C LEU A 98 -14.84 -20.43 -11.84
N PHE A 99 -15.77 -20.70 -10.94
CA PHE A 99 -17.03 -21.41 -11.20
C PHE A 99 -18.10 -20.78 -10.32
#